data_AF-A0A9D0LLG9-F1
#
_entry.id   AF-A0A9D0LLG9-F1
#
_cell.length_a   1.000
_cell.length_b   1.000
_cell.length_c   1.000
_cell.angle_alpha   90.00
_cell.angle_beta   90.00
_cell.angle_gamma   90.00
#
_symmetry.space_group_name_H-M   'P 1'
#
loop_
_entity.id
_entity.type
_entity.pdbx_description
1 polymer ?
#
loop_
_entity_poly.entity_id
_entity_poly.type
_entity_poly.pdbx_seq_one_letter_code
_entity_poly.pdbx_strand_id
1 'polypeptide(L)'
;GVLPGFVNNGTLSANGDAGLQVRPGVFTNNGSIDITSNSQLRSTTNTFRQVTGSTTVNGKLNMVDSSLRIEGGTLSGNGTIQFIDGDGNSTTNGGMEVLGSATVAPGDGGIGRLDINPSENLGYSMDIGTTLEIEIGGLLAGTEYDVLNIGGLASLGVYNSGAPFGSGGAAPGLNVTLFDGFVPTVGDTFDILTAIYFQGSFDNNKLSLPTVSGITFEMSYFGNLVGADFFGNGGQLLDGGVRLTAVSAVPVPAAAWLFLSGIAGLVTVTRRRRKA
;
A
#
# COMPACT_ATOMS: atom_id res chain seq x y z
N GLY A 1 -14.22 -28.33 1.25
CA GLY A 1 -14.79 -27.57 0.13
C GLY A 1 -16.00 -26.84 0.62
N VAL A 2 -16.08 -25.54 0.40
CA VAL A 2 -17.19 -24.68 0.84
C VAL A 2 -18.26 -24.59 -0.25
N LEU A 3 -19.56 -24.58 0.11
CA LEU A 3 -20.68 -24.52 -0.84
C LEU A 3 -20.91 -23.09 -1.39
N PRO A 4 -21.54 -22.92 -2.56
CA PRO A 4 -21.90 -21.60 -3.09
C PRO A 4 -22.77 -20.81 -2.09
N GLY A 5 -22.51 -19.51 -1.92
CA GLY A 5 -23.28 -18.66 -1.02
C GLY A 5 -22.94 -18.83 0.46
N PHE A 6 -21.79 -19.44 0.77
CA PHE A 6 -21.33 -19.61 2.13
C PHE A 6 -20.95 -18.27 2.79
N VAL A 7 -21.31 -18.16 4.06
CA VAL A 7 -20.95 -17.03 4.93
C VAL A 7 -20.13 -17.57 6.10
N ASN A 8 -18.87 -17.14 6.20
CA ASN A 8 -18.06 -17.38 7.38
C ASN A 8 -18.42 -16.36 8.47
N ASN A 9 -18.89 -16.82 9.63
CA ASN A 9 -19.05 -15.99 10.83
C ASN A 9 -18.13 -16.47 11.98
N GLY A 10 -17.27 -17.45 11.73
CA GLY A 10 -16.34 -18.02 12.71
C GLY A 10 -14.90 -17.94 12.23
N THR A 11 -14.08 -18.92 12.61
CA THR A 11 -12.69 -19.00 12.15
C THR A 11 -12.56 -20.09 11.10
N LEU A 12 -11.97 -19.74 9.95
CA LEU A 12 -11.47 -20.69 8.96
C LEU A 12 -9.95 -20.59 8.95
N SER A 13 -9.29 -21.73 9.00
CA SER A 13 -7.82 -21.78 8.90
C SER A 13 -7.44 -22.71 7.75
N ALA A 14 -6.68 -22.17 6.80
CA ALA A 14 -6.07 -22.95 5.73
C ALA A 14 -4.68 -23.37 6.19
N ASN A 15 -4.53 -24.67 6.50
CA ASN A 15 -3.28 -25.25 6.99
C ASN A 15 -2.79 -26.37 6.05
N GLY A 16 -1.49 -26.36 5.78
CA GLY A 16 -0.81 -27.34 4.94
C GLY A 16 -0.97 -27.09 3.44
N ASP A 17 -0.11 -27.74 2.66
CA ASP A 17 0.07 -27.50 1.22
C ASP A 17 -1.20 -27.72 0.38
N ALA A 18 -2.06 -28.67 0.81
CA ALA A 18 -3.33 -28.97 0.14
C ALA A 18 -4.35 -27.83 0.25
N GLY A 19 -4.24 -27.02 1.31
CA GLY A 19 -4.99 -25.79 1.49
C GLY A 19 -6.50 -25.93 1.72
N LEU A 20 -7.17 -24.78 1.75
CA LEU A 20 -8.64 -24.67 1.76
C LEU A 20 -9.13 -24.32 0.35
N GLN A 21 -10.15 -25.04 -0.13
CA GLN A 21 -10.79 -24.73 -1.41
C GLN A 21 -12.22 -24.22 -1.21
N VAL A 22 -12.50 -23.06 -1.79
CA VAL A 22 -13.83 -22.46 -1.88
C VAL A 22 -14.34 -22.64 -3.31
N ARG A 23 -15.46 -23.35 -3.46
CA ARG A 23 -16.04 -23.67 -4.78
C ARG A 23 -16.73 -22.45 -5.40
N PRO A 24 -17.07 -22.50 -6.70
CA PRO A 24 -17.74 -21.39 -7.36
C PRO A 24 -19.02 -20.93 -6.65
N GLY A 25 -19.24 -19.62 -6.61
CA GLY A 25 -20.29 -18.95 -5.85
C GLY A 25 -19.78 -17.66 -5.24
N VAL A 26 -20.61 -16.96 -4.47
CA VAL A 26 -20.14 -15.85 -3.62
C VAL A 26 -19.70 -16.44 -2.27
N PHE A 27 -18.51 -16.07 -1.82
CA PHE A 27 -18.02 -16.38 -0.49
C PHE A 27 -17.95 -15.09 0.32
N THR A 28 -18.67 -15.04 1.45
CA THR A 28 -18.68 -13.88 2.33
C THR A 28 -17.96 -14.20 3.63
N ASN A 29 -17.00 -13.37 4.02
CA ASN A 29 -16.35 -13.42 5.31
C ASN A 29 -16.83 -12.28 6.21
N ASN A 30 -17.35 -12.66 7.39
CA ASN A 30 -17.60 -11.79 8.53
C ASN A 30 -16.78 -12.18 9.76
N GLY A 31 -16.13 -13.35 9.71
CA GLY A 31 -15.33 -13.91 10.78
C GLY A 31 -13.83 -13.73 10.52
N SER A 32 -13.03 -14.69 10.95
CA SER A 32 -11.59 -14.70 10.72
C SER A 32 -11.20 -15.78 9.73
N ILE A 33 -10.32 -15.44 8.79
CA ILE A 33 -9.65 -16.37 7.89
C ILE A 33 -8.16 -16.25 8.12
N ASP A 34 -7.50 -17.36 8.43
CA ASP A 34 -6.06 -17.42 8.59
C ASP A 34 -5.47 -18.39 7.55
N ILE A 35 -4.63 -17.87 6.67
CA ILE A 35 -3.86 -18.64 5.70
C ILE A 35 -2.42 -18.66 6.19
N THR A 36 -2.04 -19.73 6.87
CA THR A 36 -0.73 -19.84 7.50
C THR A 36 0.40 -19.97 6.48
N SER A 37 1.64 -19.72 6.91
CA SER A 37 2.84 -19.90 6.07
C SER A 37 2.88 -21.28 5.44
N ASN A 38 3.29 -21.37 4.17
CA ASN A 38 3.32 -22.59 3.36
C ASN A 38 1.93 -23.22 3.08
N SER A 39 0.84 -22.57 3.49
CA SER A 39 -0.52 -23.00 3.18
C SER A 39 -1.10 -22.19 2.03
N GLN A 40 -2.24 -22.63 1.50
CA GLN A 40 -2.98 -21.86 0.50
C GLN A 40 -4.49 -21.89 0.73
N LEU A 41 -5.18 -20.80 0.39
CA LEU A 41 -6.61 -20.79 0.13
C LEU A 41 -6.81 -20.58 -1.36
N ARG A 42 -7.48 -21.50 -2.03
CA ARG A 42 -7.87 -21.36 -3.44
C ARG A 42 -9.36 -21.06 -3.51
N SER A 43 -9.70 -19.87 -4.00
CA SER A 43 -11.07 -19.45 -4.24
C SER A 43 -11.35 -19.50 -5.74
N THR A 44 -12.27 -20.35 -6.17
CA THR A 44 -12.77 -20.38 -7.57
C THR A 44 -14.15 -19.71 -7.65
N THR A 45 -14.43 -18.81 -6.71
CA THR A 45 -15.67 -18.04 -6.55
C THR A 45 -15.73 -16.90 -7.55
N ASN A 46 -16.90 -16.45 -8.00
CA ASN A 46 -16.93 -15.22 -8.81
C ASN A 46 -16.41 -14.00 -8.02
N THR A 47 -16.69 -13.97 -6.71
CA THR A 47 -16.22 -12.90 -5.81
C THR A 47 -16.01 -13.44 -4.39
N PHE A 48 -14.83 -13.18 -3.83
CA PHE A 48 -14.57 -13.27 -2.39
C PHE A 48 -14.87 -11.90 -1.78
N ARG A 49 -15.80 -11.83 -0.82
CA ARG A 49 -16.17 -10.60 -0.13
C ARG A 49 -15.84 -10.70 1.35
N GLN A 50 -15.00 -9.81 1.86
CA GLN A 50 -14.90 -9.57 3.31
C GLN A 50 -15.76 -8.36 3.65
N VAL A 51 -16.75 -8.54 4.52
CA VAL A 51 -17.63 -7.45 4.95
C VAL A 51 -17.22 -6.95 6.34
N THR A 52 -16.82 -7.87 7.22
CA THR A 52 -16.28 -7.59 8.56
C THR A 52 -15.26 -8.66 8.94
N GLY A 53 -14.63 -8.53 10.11
CA GLY A 53 -13.69 -9.52 10.62
C GLY A 53 -12.29 -9.37 10.03
N SER A 54 -11.59 -10.49 9.80
CA SER A 54 -10.21 -10.47 9.29
C SER A 54 -9.94 -11.56 8.26
N THR A 55 -9.00 -11.26 7.35
CA THR A 55 -8.31 -12.23 6.52
C THR A 55 -6.81 -11.98 6.67
N THR A 56 -6.10 -12.93 7.28
CA THR A 56 -4.65 -12.91 7.43
C THR A 56 -4.04 -13.84 6.38
N VAL A 57 -3.18 -13.30 5.51
CA VAL A 57 -2.52 -14.03 4.43
C VAL A 57 -1.04 -14.12 4.72
N ASN A 58 -0.60 -15.20 5.38
CA ASN A 58 0.82 -15.53 5.59
C ASN A 58 1.33 -16.59 4.60
N GLY A 59 0.42 -17.32 3.96
CA GLY A 59 0.68 -18.23 2.84
C GLY A 59 0.26 -17.62 1.50
N LYS A 60 -0.58 -18.34 0.75
CA LYS A 60 -1.10 -17.90 -0.55
C LYS A 60 -2.63 -17.83 -0.60
N LEU A 61 -3.18 -16.69 -1.00
CA LEU A 61 -4.58 -16.56 -1.39
C LEU A 61 -4.67 -16.55 -2.93
N ASN A 62 -5.07 -17.68 -3.50
CA ASN A 62 -5.20 -17.87 -4.93
C ASN A 62 -6.65 -17.60 -5.36
N MET A 63 -6.83 -16.48 -6.04
CA MET A 63 -8.09 -16.01 -6.61
C MET A 63 -8.19 -16.49 -8.06
N VAL A 64 -8.99 -17.52 -8.32
CA VAL A 64 -9.12 -18.16 -9.64
C VAL A 64 -10.40 -17.70 -10.35
N ASP A 65 -10.25 -17.01 -11.47
CA ASP A 65 -11.36 -16.37 -12.22
C ASP A 65 -12.27 -15.53 -11.30
N SER A 66 -11.66 -14.77 -10.40
CA SER A 66 -12.36 -14.19 -9.25
C SER A 66 -11.84 -12.81 -8.86
N SER A 67 -12.71 -11.97 -8.30
CA SER A 67 -12.30 -10.71 -7.66
C SER A 67 -12.26 -10.83 -6.14
N LEU A 68 -11.40 -10.03 -5.52
CA LEU A 68 -11.32 -9.87 -4.07
C LEU A 68 -11.86 -8.49 -3.68
N ARG A 69 -12.84 -8.46 -2.78
CA ARG A 69 -13.44 -7.22 -2.29
C ARG A 69 -13.43 -7.19 -0.78
N ILE A 70 -12.75 -6.20 -0.21
CA ILE A 70 -12.65 -5.97 1.23
C ILE A 70 -13.46 -4.71 1.55
N GLU A 71 -14.69 -4.88 2.05
CA GLU A 71 -15.63 -3.79 2.34
C GLU A 71 -15.54 -3.29 3.79
N GLY A 72 -14.91 -4.08 4.65
CA GLY A 72 -14.67 -3.77 6.05
C GLY A 72 -13.73 -4.78 6.70
N GLY A 73 -13.43 -4.55 7.98
CA GLY A 73 -12.48 -5.38 8.71
C GLY A 73 -11.04 -5.20 8.24
N THR A 74 -10.19 -6.18 8.50
CA THR A 74 -8.74 -6.10 8.21
C THR A 74 -8.31 -7.17 7.20
N LEU A 75 -7.52 -6.77 6.22
CA LEU A 75 -6.68 -7.66 5.44
C LEU A 75 -5.23 -7.47 5.90
N SER A 76 -4.58 -8.54 6.35
CA SER A 76 -3.21 -8.47 6.87
C SER A 76 -2.35 -9.66 6.43
N GLY A 77 -1.08 -9.65 6.85
CA GLY A 77 -0.17 -10.80 6.74
C GLY A 77 1.08 -10.55 5.91
N ASN A 78 1.83 -11.63 5.72
CA ASN A 78 3.18 -11.66 5.13
C ASN A 78 3.30 -12.47 3.83
N GLY A 79 2.16 -12.78 3.23
CA GLY A 79 2.05 -13.74 2.13
C GLY A 79 1.77 -13.09 0.78
N THR A 80 1.15 -13.88 -0.08
CA THR A 80 0.84 -13.47 -1.45
C THR A 80 -0.64 -13.65 -1.76
N ILE A 81 -1.25 -12.62 -2.34
CA ILE A 81 -2.55 -12.72 -3.01
C ILE A 81 -2.27 -12.77 -4.52
N GLN A 82 -2.75 -13.82 -5.19
CA GLN A 82 -2.52 -14.02 -6.61
C GLN A 82 -3.84 -14.18 -7.35
N PHE A 83 -4.00 -13.47 -8.46
CA PHE A 83 -5.12 -13.62 -9.37
C PHE A 83 -4.70 -14.46 -10.57
N ILE A 84 -5.42 -15.56 -10.82
CA ILE A 84 -5.07 -16.59 -11.80
C ILE A 84 -6.31 -16.93 -12.61
N ASP A 85 -6.15 -17.23 -13.89
CA ASP A 85 -7.19 -17.85 -14.72
C ASP A 85 -7.37 -19.34 -14.32
N GLY A 86 -8.53 -19.91 -14.59
CA GLY A 86 -8.85 -21.33 -14.44
C GLY A 86 -7.86 -22.28 -15.15
N ASP A 87 -7.18 -21.82 -16.19
CA ASP A 87 -6.09 -22.55 -16.87
C ASP A 87 -4.74 -22.53 -16.10
N GLY A 88 -4.65 -21.77 -15.01
CA GLY A 88 -3.44 -21.61 -14.21
C GLY A 88 -2.50 -20.50 -14.68
N ASN A 89 -2.88 -19.73 -15.70
CA ASN A 89 -2.09 -18.62 -16.22
C ASN A 89 -2.51 -17.28 -15.59
N SER A 90 -1.58 -16.33 -15.48
CA SER A 90 -1.72 -15.16 -14.60
C SER A 90 -2.47 -13.95 -15.20
N THR A 91 -3.17 -14.08 -16.33
CA THR A 91 -3.24 -12.94 -17.28
C THR A 91 -4.58 -12.26 -17.51
N THR A 92 -5.71 -12.66 -16.92
CA THR A 92 -7.01 -12.13 -17.44
C THR A 92 -8.09 -11.78 -16.43
N ASN A 93 -8.25 -12.47 -15.30
CA ASN A 93 -9.49 -12.32 -14.52
C ASN A 93 -9.24 -12.01 -13.03
N GLY A 94 -9.64 -10.80 -12.63
CA GLY A 94 -9.72 -10.39 -11.22
C GLY A 94 -8.81 -9.23 -10.82
N GLY A 95 -9.37 -8.33 -10.01
CA GLY A 95 -8.64 -7.29 -9.30
C GLY A 95 -9.05 -7.27 -7.84
N MET A 96 -8.49 -6.31 -7.10
CA MET A 96 -8.78 -6.12 -5.68
C MET A 96 -9.37 -4.74 -5.41
N GLU A 97 -10.51 -4.72 -4.72
CA GLU A 97 -11.16 -3.51 -4.23
C GLU A 97 -11.15 -3.48 -2.71
N VAL A 98 -10.59 -2.41 -2.13
CA VAL A 98 -10.68 -2.09 -0.71
C VAL A 98 -11.63 -0.91 -0.57
N LEU A 99 -12.71 -1.08 0.20
CA LEU A 99 -13.84 -0.18 0.28
C LEU A 99 -14.29 0.05 1.73
N GLY A 100 -15.17 1.04 1.91
CA GLY A 100 -15.87 1.24 3.17
C GLY A 100 -14.93 1.67 4.28
N SER A 101 -14.84 0.85 5.34
CA SER A 101 -13.97 1.10 6.50
C SER A 101 -12.87 0.04 6.64
N ALA A 102 -12.52 -0.62 5.53
CA ALA A 102 -11.52 -1.66 5.51
C ALA A 102 -10.11 -1.11 5.79
N THR A 103 -9.32 -1.93 6.47
CA THR A 103 -7.90 -1.70 6.71
C THR A 103 -7.07 -2.73 5.96
N VAL A 104 -6.00 -2.29 5.31
CA VAL A 104 -4.92 -3.15 4.82
C VAL A 104 -3.70 -2.92 5.70
N ALA A 105 -3.19 -3.97 6.31
CA ALA A 105 -2.09 -3.91 7.27
C ALA A 105 -1.09 -5.04 6.99
N PRO A 106 -0.07 -4.83 6.11
CA PRO A 106 1.01 -5.80 5.97
C PRO A 106 1.59 -6.15 7.34
N GLY A 107 2.02 -7.41 7.53
CA GLY A 107 2.72 -7.81 8.75
C GLY A 107 1.87 -8.24 9.96
N ASP A 108 0.57 -7.96 9.97
CA ASP A 108 -0.38 -8.48 10.98
C ASP A 108 -0.08 -8.06 12.43
N GLY A 109 0.21 -6.76 12.64
CA GLY A 109 0.54 -6.22 13.96
C GLY A 109 2.01 -6.44 14.36
N GLY A 110 2.86 -6.59 13.35
CA GLY A 110 4.31 -6.64 13.41
C GLY A 110 4.86 -6.44 12.00
N ILE A 111 6.18 -6.40 11.85
CA ILE A 111 6.76 -6.05 10.55
C ILE A 111 6.50 -7.11 9.46
N GLY A 112 6.19 -6.64 8.25
CA GLY A 112 5.85 -7.53 7.17
C GLY A 112 5.84 -7.04 5.73
N ARG A 113 5.58 -7.99 4.83
CA ARG A 113 5.38 -7.71 3.40
C ARG A 113 4.18 -8.46 2.88
N LEU A 114 3.20 -7.74 2.34
CA LEU A 114 2.07 -8.32 1.63
C LEU A 114 2.23 -8.07 0.13
N ASP A 115 2.36 -9.16 -0.64
CA ASP A 115 2.41 -9.11 -2.10
C ASP A 115 1.01 -9.34 -2.69
N ILE A 116 0.55 -8.42 -3.53
CA ILE A 116 -0.71 -8.54 -4.27
C ILE A 116 -0.37 -8.51 -5.75
N ASN A 117 -0.65 -9.60 -6.45
CA ASN A 117 -0.34 -9.76 -7.88
C ASN A 117 -1.66 -9.80 -8.67
N PRO A 118 -2.28 -8.64 -8.92
CA PRO A 118 -3.50 -8.59 -9.71
C PRO A 118 -3.18 -8.74 -11.21
N SER A 119 -4.19 -8.93 -12.05
CA SER A 119 -3.96 -9.00 -13.50
C SER A 119 -3.55 -7.63 -14.05
N GLU A 120 -2.83 -7.61 -15.18
CA GLU A 120 -2.30 -6.36 -15.77
C GLU A 120 -3.40 -5.32 -16.07
N ASN A 121 -4.64 -5.76 -16.31
CA ASN A 121 -5.77 -4.92 -16.68
C ASN A 121 -6.73 -4.60 -15.52
N LEU A 122 -6.60 -5.26 -14.36
CA LEU A 122 -7.45 -5.06 -13.20
C LEU A 122 -6.55 -4.77 -12.00
N GLY A 123 -6.68 -3.59 -11.41
CA GLY A 123 -5.75 -3.14 -10.37
C GLY A 123 -6.11 -3.58 -8.95
N TYR A 124 -5.23 -3.19 -8.04
CA TYR A 124 -5.53 -2.93 -6.65
C TYR A 124 -6.08 -1.51 -6.51
N SER A 125 -7.18 -1.34 -5.78
CA SER A 125 -7.77 -0.04 -5.50
C SER A 125 -8.14 0.12 -4.04
N MET A 126 -7.90 1.32 -3.49
CA MET A 126 -8.37 1.74 -2.18
C MET A 126 -9.29 2.95 -2.31
N ASP A 127 -10.52 2.80 -1.84
CA ASP A 127 -11.55 3.83 -1.89
C ASP A 127 -11.58 4.68 -0.60
N ILE A 128 -12.42 5.71 -0.60
CA ILE A 128 -12.68 6.56 0.54
C ILE A 128 -13.04 5.77 1.80
N GLY A 129 -12.46 6.18 2.93
CA GLY A 129 -12.77 5.62 4.25
C GLY A 129 -11.92 4.40 4.63
N THR A 130 -11.18 3.85 3.66
CA THR A 130 -10.21 2.79 3.90
C THR A 130 -8.90 3.35 4.46
N THR A 131 -8.10 2.49 5.08
CA THR A 131 -6.80 2.85 5.66
C THR A 131 -5.72 1.84 5.28
N LEU A 132 -4.54 2.35 4.92
CA LEU A 132 -3.31 1.54 4.90
C LEU A 132 -2.60 1.74 6.24
N GLU A 133 -2.33 0.66 6.95
CA GLU A 133 -1.53 0.65 8.17
C GLU A 133 -0.11 0.16 7.86
N ILE A 134 0.89 0.87 8.39
CA ILE A 134 2.31 0.62 8.17
C ILE A 134 3.06 0.77 9.49
N GLU A 135 3.94 -0.17 9.77
CA GLU A 135 4.82 -0.19 10.92
C GLU A 135 6.28 -0.03 10.47
N ILE A 136 7.05 0.81 11.17
CA ILE A 136 8.45 1.07 10.87
C ILE A 136 9.30 0.74 12.10
N GLY A 137 10.04 -0.38 12.04
CA GLY A 137 10.98 -0.85 13.07
C GLY A 137 12.46 -0.77 12.68
N GLY A 138 12.78 -0.40 11.44
CA GLY A 138 14.14 -0.28 10.91
C GLY A 138 14.16 0.08 9.43
N LEU A 139 15.26 -0.20 8.72
CA LEU A 139 15.53 0.31 7.36
C LEU A 139 15.38 -0.76 6.26
N LEU A 140 15.23 -2.03 6.61
CA LEU A 140 15.08 -3.12 5.64
C LEU A 140 13.60 -3.36 5.27
N ALA A 141 13.29 -3.18 3.99
CA ALA A 141 11.93 -3.35 3.45
C ALA A 141 11.37 -4.77 3.70
N GLY A 142 10.15 -4.86 4.21
CA GLY A 142 9.44 -6.12 4.44
C GLY A 142 10.00 -6.99 5.56
N THR A 143 11.06 -6.53 6.24
CA THR A 143 11.74 -7.28 7.31
C THR A 143 11.91 -6.44 8.57
N GLU A 144 12.15 -5.14 8.41
CA GLU A 144 12.20 -4.15 9.49
C GLU A 144 11.16 -3.02 9.34
N TYR A 145 10.50 -2.88 8.18
CA TYR A 145 9.30 -2.05 8.05
C TYR A 145 8.30 -2.67 7.07
N ASP A 146 7.04 -2.28 7.20
CA ASP A 146 5.95 -2.82 6.39
C ASP A 146 6.00 -2.39 4.93
N VAL A 147 5.69 -3.34 4.04
CA VAL A 147 5.59 -3.09 2.61
C VAL A 147 4.32 -3.70 2.06
N LEU A 148 3.52 -2.87 1.39
CA LEU A 148 2.49 -3.32 0.48
C LEU A 148 3.03 -3.29 -0.95
N ASN A 149 3.28 -4.46 -1.53
CA ASN A 149 3.77 -4.55 -2.90
C ASN A 149 2.67 -5.01 -3.86
N ILE A 150 2.42 -4.21 -4.89
CA ILE A 150 1.42 -4.46 -5.91
C ILE A 150 2.11 -4.81 -7.24
N GLY A 151 2.01 -6.05 -7.69
CA GLY A 151 2.58 -6.50 -8.96
C GLY A 151 1.88 -5.97 -10.23
N GLY A 152 1.08 -4.90 -10.12
CA GLY A 152 0.26 -4.34 -11.20
C GLY A 152 -0.12 -2.88 -10.94
N LEU A 153 -1.32 -2.48 -11.36
CA LEU A 153 -1.85 -1.13 -11.09
C LEU A 153 -2.30 -0.99 -9.63
N ALA A 154 -1.79 0.02 -8.93
CA ALA A 154 -2.29 0.50 -7.65
C ALA A 154 -2.96 1.87 -7.82
N SER A 155 -4.22 1.98 -7.38
CA SER A 155 -4.99 3.23 -7.39
C SER A 155 -5.41 3.64 -5.98
N LEU A 156 -4.93 4.79 -5.51
CA LEU A 156 -5.34 5.39 -4.24
C LEU A 156 -6.38 6.50 -4.48
N GLY A 157 -7.63 6.24 -4.11
CA GLY A 157 -8.73 7.15 -4.39
C GLY A 157 -9.19 7.11 -5.85
N VAL A 158 -10.09 8.03 -6.20
CA VAL A 158 -10.87 7.94 -7.45
C VAL A 158 -10.06 8.23 -8.72
N TYR A 159 -10.27 7.37 -9.72
CA TYR A 159 -10.02 7.62 -11.13
C TYR A 159 -11.29 8.18 -11.81
N ASN A 160 -11.33 9.45 -12.18
CA ASN A 160 -12.45 9.97 -12.98
C ASN A 160 -12.30 9.56 -14.46
N SER A 161 -13.06 8.51 -14.81
CA SER A 161 -13.64 8.13 -16.12
C SER A 161 -12.70 8.07 -17.34
N GLY A 162 -12.38 6.90 -17.89
CA GLY A 162 -13.34 5.84 -18.26
C GLY A 162 -12.89 4.38 -18.06
N ALA A 163 -12.26 4.06 -16.93
CA ALA A 163 -11.98 2.69 -16.48
C ALA A 163 -12.76 2.40 -15.18
N PRO A 164 -13.13 1.14 -14.88
CA PRO A 164 -14.31 0.75 -14.10
C PRO A 164 -14.26 0.97 -12.56
N PHE A 165 -13.52 1.95 -12.04
CA PHE A 165 -13.38 2.15 -10.59
C PHE A 165 -13.52 3.62 -10.15
N GLY A 166 -14.70 3.94 -9.57
CA GLY A 166 -14.94 5.07 -8.68
C GLY A 166 -15.31 6.40 -9.32
N SER A 167 -16.20 7.17 -8.68
CA SER A 167 -16.66 8.50 -9.11
C SER A 167 -16.51 9.51 -7.98
N GLY A 168 -15.78 10.61 -8.20
CA GLY A 168 -15.73 11.84 -7.39
C GLY A 168 -15.45 11.79 -5.88
N GLY A 169 -14.94 10.71 -5.30
CA GLY A 169 -14.74 10.52 -3.85
C GLY A 169 -13.34 10.89 -3.31
N ALA A 170 -13.28 11.25 -2.02
CA ALA A 170 -12.05 11.55 -1.29
C ALA A 170 -11.10 10.34 -1.19
N ALA A 171 -9.82 10.60 -0.94
CA ALA A 171 -8.77 9.58 -0.91
C ALA A 171 -8.78 8.69 0.36
N PRO A 172 -8.10 7.52 0.32
CA PRO A 172 -7.89 6.67 1.49
C PRO A 172 -6.99 7.33 2.54
N GLY A 173 -7.02 6.83 3.77
CA GLY A 173 -6.11 7.23 4.85
C GLY A 173 -4.83 6.41 4.88
N LEU A 174 -3.82 6.94 5.56
CA LEU A 174 -2.55 6.28 5.85
C LEU A 174 -2.25 6.44 7.33
N ASN A 175 -2.01 5.33 8.01
CA ASN A 175 -1.59 5.31 9.40
C ASN A 175 -0.21 4.65 9.51
N VAL A 176 0.75 5.37 10.06
CA VAL A 176 2.13 4.93 10.21
C VAL A 176 2.47 4.94 11.69
N THR A 177 3.03 3.85 12.18
CA THR A 177 3.51 3.73 13.56
C THR A 177 4.98 3.33 13.59
N LEU A 178 5.67 3.70 14.66
CA LEU A 178 7.03 3.22 14.92
C LEU A 178 6.93 1.96 15.77
N PHE A 179 7.69 0.94 15.38
CA PHE A 179 7.69 -0.37 16.03
C PHE A 179 9.01 -0.60 16.79
N ASP A 180 8.94 -1.39 17.86
CA ASP A 180 10.09 -1.81 18.69
C ASP A 180 11.04 -0.68 19.14
N GLY A 181 10.48 0.51 19.38
CA GLY A 181 11.26 1.67 19.83
C GLY A 181 12.19 2.27 18.78
N PHE A 182 12.00 1.92 17.50
CA PHE A 182 12.77 2.51 16.41
C PHE A 182 12.61 4.03 16.37
N VAL A 183 13.74 4.74 16.24
CA VAL A 183 13.79 6.19 16.11
C VAL A 183 14.46 6.51 14.78
N PRO A 184 13.69 6.90 13.74
CA PRO A 184 14.24 7.32 12.46
C PRO A 184 15.23 8.47 12.63
N THR A 185 16.16 8.59 11.69
CA THR A 185 17.09 9.72 11.56
C THR A 185 16.79 10.51 10.29
N VAL A 186 17.19 11.79 10.27
CA VAL A 186 16.97 12.64 9.09
C VAL A 186 17.68 12.04 7.87
N GLY A 187 16.94 11.82 6.80
CA GLY A 187 17.40 11.21 5.56
C GLY A 187 16.97 9.75 5.39
N ASP A 188 16.47 9.09 6.44
CA ASP A 188 15.93 7.73 6.30
C ASP A 188 14.69 7.74 5.40
N THR A 189 14.60 6.72 4.53
CA THR A 189 13.52 6.58 3.54
C THR A 189 12.86 5.21 3.62
N PHE A 190 11.54 5.18 3.43
CA PHE A 190 10.71 3.97 3.54
C PHE A 190 9.77 3.90 2.34
N ASP A 191 9.94 2.87 1.51
CA ASP A 191 9.07 2.59 0.35
C ASP A 191 7.93 1.67 0.79
N ILE A 192 6.88 2.29 1.34
CA ILE A 192 5.81 1.59 2.05
C ILE A 192 4.75 0.99 1.12
N LEU A 193 4.69 1.50 -0.11
CA LEU A 193 3.85 0.97 -1.19
C LEU A 193 4.64 1.03 -2.49
N THR A 194 4.75 -0.11 -3.17
CA THR A 194 5.36 -0.21 -4.51
C THR A 194 4.36 -0.80 -5.50
N ALA A 195 4.38 -0.31 -6.74
CA ALA A 195 3.51 -0.79 -7.80
C ALA A 195 4.17 -0.70 -9.18
N ILE A 196 3.78 -1.56 -10.13
CA ILE A 196 4.22 -1.42 -11.52
C ILE A 196 3.60 -0.16 -12.13
N TYR A 197 2.32 0.08 -11.89
CA TYR A 197 1.64 1.31 -12.26
C TYR A 197 1.05 1.94 -11.00
N PHE A 198 1.30 3.23 -10.77
CA PHE A 198 0.77 3.93 -9.60
C PHE A 198 0.00 5.18 -10.01
N GLN A 199 -1.15 5.39 -9.37
CA GLN A 199 -1.95 6.60 -9.51
C GLN A 199 -2.69 6.96 -8.21
N GLY A 200 -3.04 8.24 -8.09
CA GLY A 200 -3.78 8.76 -6.95
C GLY A 200 -2.89 9.18 -5.79
N SER A 201 -3.49 9.41 -4.63
CA SER A 201 -2.83 9.88 -3.42
C SER A 201 -3.63 9.51 -2.18
N PHE A 202 -3.01 9.52 -1.01
CA PHE A 202 -3.72 9.51 0.27
C PHE A 202 -4.38 10.87 0.57
N ASP A 203 -5.41 10.86 1.41
CA ASP A 203 -6.07 12.07 1.89
C ASP A 203 -5.21 12.72 3.00
N ASN A 204 -4.73 13.94 2.74
CA ASN A 204 -3.90 14.69 3.68
C ASN A 204 -4.58 14.92 5.04
N ASN A 205 -5.91 14.89 5.11
CA ASN A 205 -6.65 15.03 6.38
C ASN A 205 -6.78 13.71 7.15
N LYS A 206 -6.34 12.59 6.57
CA LYS A 206 -6.38 11.24 7.14
C LYS A 206 -4.99 10.61 7.21
N LEU A 207 -3.95 11.45 7.27
CA LEU A 207 -2.59 11.01 7.54
C LEU A 207 -2.37 11.00 9.05
N SER A 208 -2.07 9.83 9.58
CA SER A 208 -1.56 9.63 10.94
C SER A 208 -0.10 9.23 10.82
N LEU A 209 0.81 10.19 10.96
CA LEU A 209 2.26 9.96 10.91
C LEU A 209 2.85 10.08 12.31
N PRO A 210 3.87 9.29 12.67
CA PRO A 210 4.43 9.33 14.01
C PRO A 210 5.18 10.64 14.23
N THR A 211 5.15 11.11 15.48
CA THR A 211 5.88 12.32 15.89
C THR A 211 7.15 11.92 16.63
N VAL A 212 8.29 12.40 16.15
CA VAL A 212 9.60 12.17 16.76
C VAL A 212 10.23 13.53 17.00
N SER A 213 10.85 13.72 18.16
CA SER A 213 11.43 15.03 18.51
C SER A 213 12.46 15.48 17.45
N GLY A 214 12.16 16.57 16.76
CA GLY A 214 13.02 17.14 15.71
C GLY A 214 12.86 16.50 14.33
N ILE A 215 11.96 15.52 14.16
CA ILE A 215 11.73 14.82 12.90
C ILE A 215 10.24 14.85 12.53
N THR A 216 9.97 15.12 11.25
CA THR A 216 8.67 14.92 10.61
C THR A 216 8.85 13.98 9.42
N PHE A 217 7.76 13.39 8.93
CA PHE A 217 7.78 12.59 7.71
C PHE A 217 7.26 13.40 6.53
N GLU A 218 8.04 13.46 5.47
CA GLU A 218 7.61 13.94 4.17
C GLU A 218 7.16 12.73 3.33
N MET A 219 5.94 12.80 2.80
CA MET A 219 5.42 11.79 1.88
C MET A 219 5.62 12.26 0.45
N SER A 220 6.21 11.40 -0.37
CA SER A 220 6.41 11.62 -1.80
C SER A 220 5.85 10.45 -2.60
N TYR A 221 5.35 10.76 -3.79
CA TYR A 221 4.94 9.79 -4.78
C TYR A 221 6.03 9.73 -5.85
N PHE A 222 6.55 8.54 -6.10
CA PHE A 222 7.64 8.33 -7.06
C PHE A 222 7.20 7.41 -8.19
N GLY A 223 7.99 7.41 -9.25
CA GLY A 223 7.85 6.56 -10.43
C GLY A 223 8.22 7.32 -11.70
N ASN A 224 8.40 6.58 -12.79
CA ASN A 224 8.72 7.14 -14.10
C ASN A 224 7.42 7.47 -14.83
N LEU A 225 7.23 8.73 -15.19
CA LEU A 225 6.12 9.11 -16.05
C LEU A 225 6.27 8.39 -17.40
N VAL A 226 5.30 7.53 -17.74
CA VAL A 226 5.20 6.94 -19.08
C VAL A 226 3.85 7.30 -19.67
N GLY A 227 3.90 7.95 -20.84
CA GLY A 227 2.74 8.54 -21.49
C GLY A 227 2.72 10.05 -21.26
N ALA A 228 3.01 10.80 -22.32
CA ALA A 228 2.77 12.23 -22.36
C ALA A 228 1.32 12.47 -22.72
N ASP A 229 0.47 12.67 -21.72
CA ASP A 229 -0.60 13.67 -21.84
C ASP A 229 -0.59 14.55 -20.59
N PHE A 230 0.34 15.49 -20.64
CA PHE A 230 0.75 16.40 -19.58
C PHE A 230 -0.34 17.44 -19.21
N PHE A 231 -1.55 17.39 -19.82
CA PHE A 231 -2.68 18.29 -19.54
C PHE A 231 -4.08 17.71 -19.84
N GLY A 232 -4.48 16.52 -19.35
CA GLY A 232 -5.93 16.22 -19.40
C GLY A 232 -6.52 14.91 -18.93
N ASN A 233 -5.78 13.80 -18.80
CA ASN A 233 -6.36 12.52 -18.35
C ASN A 233 -5.30 11.56 -17.81
N GLY A 234 -5.24 11.39 -16.48
CA GLY A 234 -4.74 10.15 -15.85
C GLY A 234 -3.33 9.68 -16.18
N GLY A 235 -2.30 10.53 -16.08
CA GLY A 235 -0.91 10.07 -16.19
C GLY A 235 -0.59 8.98 -15.17
N GLN A 236 -0.05 7.86 -15.62
CA GLN A 236 0.37 6.74 -14.78
C GLN A 236 1.89 6.82 -14.53
N LEU A 237 2.31 6.49 -13.32
CA LEU A 237 3.73 6.32 -12.97
C LEU A 237 4.11 4.85 -13.13
N LEU A 238 5.11 4.54 -13.96
CA LEU A 238 5.75 3.23 -14.00
C LEU A 238 6.71 3.04 -12.84
N ASP A 239 6.76 1.82 -12.29
CA ASP A 239 7.58 1.44 -11.14
C ASP A 239 7.42 2.47 -10.00
N GLY A 240 6.17 2.82 -9.74
CA GLY A 240 5.80 3.89 -8.84
C GLY A 240 5.47 3.42 -7.43
N GLY A 241 5.17 4.38 -6.56
CA GLY A 241 4.87 4.05 -5.19
C GLY A 241 4.76 5.26 -4.26
N VAL A 242 4.72 4.95 -2.96
CA VAL A 242 4.68 5.92 -1.88
C VAL A 242 5.92 5.76 -1.03
N ARG A 243 6.68 6.85 -0.89
CA ARG A 243 7.88 6.94 -0.05
C ARG A 243 7.66 7.92 1.08
N LEU A 244 7.99 7.49 2.28
CA LEU A 244 8.15 8.36 3.44
C LEU A 244 9.62 8.68 3.63
N THR A 245 9.94 9.95 3.89
CA THR A 245 11.30 10.41 4.19
C THR A 245 11.29 11.13 5.53
N ALA A 246 12.13 10.70 6.46
CA ALA A 246 12.35 11.41 7.71
C ALA A 246 13.13 12.71 7.42
N VAL A 247 12.52 13.85 7.73
CA VAL A 247 13.09 15.18 7.50
C VAL A 247 13.14 15.96 8.81
N SER A 248 14.00 16.99 8.87
CA SER A 248 14.05 17.88 10.04
C SER A 248 12.73 18.62 10.23
N ALA A 249 12.11 18.47 11.40
CA ALA A 249 10.87 19.16 11.76
C ALA A 249 11.04 20.68 11.88
N VAL A 250 12.27 21.14 12.13
CA VAL A 250 12.59 22.56 12.27
C VAL A 250 13.08 23.07 10.93
N PRO A 251 12.38 24.04 10.30
CA PRO A 251 12.92 24.76 9.16
C PRO A 251 14.25 25.36 9.55
N VAL A 252 15.29 25.17 8.74
CA VAL A 252 16.62 25.76 8.96
C VAL A 252 16.40 27.25 9.25
N PRO A 253 16.74 27.75 10.45
CA PRO A 253 16.38 29.10 10.85
C PRO A 253 16.84 30.11 9.81
N ALA A 254 16.02 31.12 9.51
CA ALA A 254 16.40 32.17 8.55
C ALA A 254 17.76 32.81 8.88
N ALA A 255 18.15 32.80 10.17
CA ALA A 255 19.47 33.22 10.63
C ALA A 255 20.62 32.39 10.06
N ALA A 256 20.48 31.07 9.88
CA ALA A 256 21.51 30.23 9.27
C ALA A 256 21.69 30.58 7.78
N TRP A 257 20.60 30.86 7.06
CA TRP A 257 20.66 31.37 5.69
C TRP A 257 21.29 32.76 5.60
N LEU A 258 20.95 33.66 6.54
CA LEU A 258 21.58 34.98 6.64
C LEU A 258 23.07 34.88 6.97
N PHE A 259 23.46 33.95 7.83
CA PHE A 259 24.84 33.73 8.20
C PHE A 259 25.66 33.20 7.02
N LEU A 260 25.16 32.17 6.32
CA LEU A 260 25.80 31.60 5.14
C LEU A 260 25.92 32.62 3.99
N SER A 261 24.86 33.39 3.73
CA SER A 261 24.90 34.45 2.73
C SER A 261 25.85 35.59 3.12
N GLY A 262 25.93 35.93 4.41
CA GLY A 262 26.90 36.89 4.94
C GLY A 262 28.35 36.46 4.71
N ILE A 263 28.68 35.20 4.99
CA ILE A 263 30.02 34.64 4.74
C ILE A 263 30.34 34.67 3.24
N ALA A 264 29.42 34.24 2.37
CA ALA A 264 29.62 34.27 0.93
C ALA A 264 29.87 35.71 0.40
N GLY A 265 29.15 36.69 0.95
CA GLY A 265 29.38 38.11 0.68
C GLY A 265 30.79 38.56 1.05
N LEU A 266 31.26 38.23 2.26
CA LEU A 266 32.60 38.57 2.74
C LEU A 266 33.73 37.94 1.89
N VAL A 267 33.58 36.67 1.48
CA VAL A 267 34.54 36.00 0.59
C VAL A 267 34.61 36.70 -0.78
N THR A 268 33.49 37.18 -1.28
CA THR A 268 33.43 37.90 -2.56
C THR A 268 34.12 39.26 -2.47
N VAL A 269 33.90 40.01 -1.39
CA VAL A 269 34.54 41.31 -1.15
C VAL A 269 36.07 41.18 -0.99
N THR A 270 36.52 40.19 -0.24
CA THR A 270 37.96 39.96 -0.01
C THR A 270 38.70 39.52 -1.27
N ARG A 271 38.08 38.70 -2.14
CA ARG A 271 38.65 38.37 -3.46
C ARG A 271 38.78 39.58 -4.37
N ARG A 272 37.82 40.51 -4.35
CA ARG A 272 37.87 41.73 -5.17
C ARG A 272 39.02 42.65 -4.75
N ARG A 273 39.30 42.74 -3.44
CA ARG A 273 40.42 43.54 -2.90
C ARG A 273 41.81 42.99 -3.20
N ARG A 274 41.96 41.71 -3.56
CA ARG A 274 43.26 41.14 -3.97
C ARG A 274 43.59 41.35 -5.46
N LYS A 275 42.60 41.71 -6.27
CA LYS A 275 42.77 41.95 -7.71
C LYS A 275 42.86 43.43 -8.08
N ALA A 276 42.62 44.32 -7.12
CA ALA A 276 42.85 45.76 -7.22
C ALA A 276 44.15 46.09 -6.49
#